data_AF-A0A2D9WHV1-F1
#
_entry.id   AF-A0A2D9WHV1-F1
#
_cell.length_a   1.000
_cell.length_b   1.000
_cell.length_c   1.000
_cell.angle_alpha   90.00
_cell.angle_beta   90.00
_cell.angle_gamma   90.00
#
_symmetry.space_group_name_H-M   'P 1'
#
loop_
_entity.id
_entity.type
_entity.pdbx_description
1 polymer ?
#
loop_
_entity_poly.entity_id
_entity_poly.type
_entity_poly.pdbx_seq_one_letter_code
_entity_poly.pdbx_strand_id
1 'polypeptide(L)'
;MTYACRGGYVSDGGLLQKAIEQQSSSQDESVLVADVEPSDSKAGFLSGPIRSGAGLAVLALVISFVVSRPSIQSDYAFLGLVPILILAISFYLVWNAIGRKQTAAIAVVYLLLAASPYLVMSLSSGEIDISESEISGDSSTIILTIRESGALFGSSFNSADVSITYDGSEVYSDSIAFSINREDGYGKYGEISLAVADWYDGNAVQESKIGDIVQIVGVPYVVTVDVGSSSDSIQLSARHLQRTVEDVKGETSGAMGYGNDCESSKDSCIIGVALKSWSGLDALGDNPPGAMPYADYTVQAKMYYGSSVAISYPLVTVVNGVAEWDSGNGEFGGGSALIGEDGSELPMPGSVDSFELNTKYVPIDDWAVSDFGCYHFTVETTQVSPWSDGSIVSHTSFYEYTEEGDSGTGDDPGEPTSESWTKVTSC
;
A
#
# COMPACT_ATOMS: atom_id res chain seq x y z
N MET A 1 -18.37 64.85 4.22
CA MET A 1 -17.58 66.01 4.66
C MET A 1 -16.17 65.83 4.11
N THR A 2 -15.66 66.87 3.46
CA THR A 2 -14.66 66.88 2.38
C THR A 2 -13.21 66.82 2.88
N TYR A 3 -12.34 65.99 2.25
CA TYR A 3 -10.89 66.19 2.04
C TYR A 3 -10.48 65.30 0.85
N ALA A 4 -10.20 65.81 -0.36
CA ALA A 4 -8.97 66.44 -0.85
C ALA A 4 -7.76 65.49 -0.99
N CYS A 5 -7.46 65.04 -2.21
CA CYS A 5 -6.11 64.73 -2.66
C CYS A 5 -5.90 65.19 -4.11
N ARG A 6 -4.83 65.94 -4.30
CA ARG A 6 -4.32 66.57 -5.53
C ARG A 6 -2.99 65.88 -5.84
N GLY A 7 -2.71 65.59 -7.10
CA GLY A 7 -1.36 65.22 -7.55
C GLY A 7 -1.38 64.11 -8.61
N GLY A 8 -1.20 64.49 -9.88
CA GLY A 8 -0.77 63.55 -10.91
C GLY A 8 0.75 63.40 -10.91
N TYR A 9 1.24 62.23 -11.33
CA TYR A 9 2.20 62.05 -12.43
C TYR A 9 2.30 60.55 -12.75
N VAL A 10 2.02 60.23 -14.02
CA VAL A 10 2.61 59.17 -14.87
C VAL A 10 2.89 57.81 -14.23
N SER A 11 2.02 56.84 -14.54
CA SER A 11 2.27 55.41 -14.32
C SER A 11 3.00 54.82 -15.53
N ASP A 12 4.18 54.26 -15.28
CA ASP A 12 4.93 53.41 -16.17
C ASP A 12 4.09 52.20 -16.62
N GLY A 13 3.94 52.05 -17.94
CA GLY A 13 3.41 50.85 -18.57
C GLY A 13 4.44 49.72 -18.47
N GLY A 14 4.02 48.62 -17.83
CA GLY A 14 4.85 47.46 -17.52
C GLY A 14 5.36 46.67 -18.73
N LEU A 15 6.31 45.78 -18.44
CA LEU A 15 7.13 45.00 -19.37
C LEU A 15 6.38 44.23 -20.48
N LEU A 16 5.07 43.99 -20.34
CA LEU A 16 4.26 43.30 -21.35
C LEU A 16 4.00 44.14 -22.60
N GLN A 17 3.96 45.47 -22.49
CA GLN A 17 3.77 46.36 -23.65
C GLN A 17 5.03 46.41 -24.54
N LYS A 18 6.23 46.19 -23.97
CA LYS A 18 7.50 46.13 -24.72
C LYS A 18 7.78 44.78 -25.37
N ALA A 19 7.17 43.69 -24.90
CA ALA A 19 7.33 42.37 -25.50
C ALA A 19 6.49 42.19 -26.77
N ILE A 20 5.33 42.85 -26.85
CA ILE A 20 4.41 42.72 -28.00
C ILE A 20 4.89 43.52 -29.22
N GLU A 21 5.56 44.67 -29.03
CA GLU A 21 6.16 45.44 -30.14
C GLU A 21 7.40 44.78 -30.76
N GLN A 22 8.03 43.81 -30.09
CA GLN A 22 9.17 43.07 -30.66
C GLN A 22 8.79 41.78 -31.41
N GLN A 23 7.52 41.34 -31.35
CA GLN A 23 7.07 40.10 -32.00
C GLN A 23 6.19 40.28 -33.25
N SER A 24 5.85 41.51 -33.64
CA SER A 24 4.97 41.74 -34.80
C SER A 24 5.55 42.74 -35.81
N SER A 25 6.68 42.40 -36.42
CA SER A 25 6.99 42.89 -37.78
C SER A 25 7.91 41.92 -38.52
N SER A 26 7.44 41.50 -39.70
CA SER A 26 8.09 40.73 -40.77
C SER A 26 8.42 39.25 -40.51
N GLN A 27 7.46 38.39 -40.87
CA GLN A 27 7.74 37.18 -41.63
C GLN A 27 8.19 37.58 -43.04
N ASP A 28 9.37 37.14 -43.46
CA ASP A 28 9.55 36.49 -44.76
C ASP A 28 10.84 35.65 -44.75
N GLU A 29 10.77 34.51 -45.44
CA GLU A 29 11.73 33.42 -45.41
C GLU A 29 13.12 33.74 -46.00
N SER A 30 14.11 33.02 -45.46
CA SER A 30 15.39 32.63 -46.07
C SER A 30 16.41 33.73 -46.39
N VAL A 31 17.55 33.70 -45.70
CA VAL A 31 18.89 33.39 -46.25
C VAL A 31 19.87 33.38 -45.06
N LEU A 32 20.54 32.25 -44.87
CA LEU A 32 21.71 32.13 -44.02
C LEU A 32 22.83 33.02 -44.59
N VAL A 33 23.02 34.21 -44.04
CA VAL A 33 24.22 35.02 -44.27
C VAL A 33 25.13 34.82 -43.06
N ALA A 34 26.14 33.98 -43.24
CA ALA A 34 27.30 33.97 -42.35
C ALA A 34 28.10 35.24 -42.66
N ASP A 35 28.03 36.22 -41.78
CA ASP A 35 28.94 37.35 -41.79
C ASP A 35 30.06 37.07 -40.78
N VAL A 36 31.20 36.65 -41.29
CA VAL A 36 32.47 36.68 -40.56
C VAL A 36 33.52 37.10 -41.56
N GLU A 37 34.11 38.28 -41.34
CA GLU A 37 35.55 38.57 -41.49
C GLU A 37 35.83 40.04 -41.08
N PRO A 38 37.08 40.46 -40.72
CA PRO A 38 38.35 39.79 -41.02
C PRO A 38 39.40 39.72 -39.88
N SER A 39 40.46 38.96 -40.20
CA SER A 39 41.88 39.16 -39.84
C SER A 39 42.54 38.23 -38.80
N ASP A 40 43.26 37.25 -39.36
CA ASP A 40 44.63 36.81 -39.04
C ASP A 40 45.05 36.62 -37.57
N SER A 41 45.20 35.36 -37.15
CA SER A 41 46.50 34.67 -37.20
C SER A 41 46.52 33.37 -36.36
N LYS A 42 47.19 32.36 -36.92
CA LYS A 42 47.62 31.06 -36.32
C LYS A 42 46.60 29.91 -36.22
N ALA A 43 46.64 29.07 -37.26
CA ALA A 43 46.59 27.61 -37.24
C ALA A 43 45.82 26.93 -36.08
N GLY A 44 44.59 26.49 -36.37
CA GLY A 44 43.91 25.44 -35.62
C GLY A 44 43.46 24.34 -36.58
N PHE A 45 43.93 23.10 -36.35
CA PHE A 45 43.90 21.91 -37.22
C PHE A 45 42.50 21.35 -37.59
N LEU A 46 41.41 22.11 -37.48
CA LEU A 46 40.03 21.60 -37.59
C LEU A 46 39.18 22.51 -38.48
N SER A 47 38.77 22.01 -39.65
CA SER A 47 37.79 22.68 -40.53
C SER A 47 36.40 22.76 -39.87
N GLY A 48 35.54 23.68 -40.33
CA GLY A 48 34.21 23.93 -39.75
C GLY A 48 33.37 22.67 -39.47
N PRO A 49 33.17 21.77 -40.45
CA PRO A 49 32.44 20.51 -40.26
C PRO A 49 33.10 19.52 -39.28
N ILE A 50 34.44 19.56 -39.15
CA ILE A 50 35.16 18.75 -38.17
C ILE A 50 34.96 19.31 -36.76
N ARG A 51 34.95 20.64 -36.58
CA ARG A 51 34.66 21.27 -35.28
C ARG A 51 33.25 20.98 -34.79
N SER A 52 32.25 21.10 -35.65
CA SER A 52 30.86 20.77 -35.30
C SER A 52 30.67 19.27 -35.03
N GLY A 53 31.28 18.41 -35.84
CA GLY A 53 31.31 16.97 -35.59
C GLY A 53 31.93 16.63 -34.24
N ALA A 54 33.13 17.13 -33.95
CA ALA A 54 33.80 16.91 -32.66
C ALA A 54 32.98 17.46 -31.47
N GLY A 55 32.36 18.64 -31.61
CA GLY A 55 31.48 19.20 -30.58
C GLY A 55 30.28 18.31 -30.29
N LEU A 56 29.64 17.76 -31.32
CA LEU A 56 28.54 16.79 -31.16
C LEU A 56 29.00 15.47 -30.53
N ALA A 57 30.23 15.00 -30.83
CA ALA A 57 30.77 13.81 -30.18
C ALA A 57 30.93 14.01 -28.68
N VAL A 58 31.45 15.18 -28.26
CA VAL A 58 31.59 15.54 -26.84
C VAL A 58 30.22 15.66 -26.18
N LEU A 59 29.26 16.34 -26.83
CA LEU A 59 27.90 16.46 -26.32
C LEU A 59 27.25 15.07 -26.13
N ALA A 60 27.38 14.19 -27.12
CA ALA A 60 26.85 12.85 -27.03
C ALA A 60 27.49 12.06 -25.88
N LEU A 61 28.79 12.23 -25.65
CA LEU A 61 29.51 11.59 -24.55
C LEU A 61 28.97 12.05 -23.18
N VAL A 62 28.74 13.35 -23.02
CA VAL A 62 28.14 13.91 -21.79
C VAL A 62 26.72 13.39 -21.56
N ILE A 63 25.90 13.36 -22.61
CA ILE A 63 24.53 12.82 -22.53
C ILE A 63 24.55 11.32 -22.22
N SER A 64 25.47 10.56 -22.83
CA SER A 64 25.65 9.14 -22.54
C SER A 64 25.90 8.89 -21.07
N PHE A 65 26.73 9.69 -20.40
CA PHE A 65 27.01 9.54 -18.96
C PHE A 65 25.80 9.81 -18.05
N VAL A 66 24.86 10.64 -18.50
CA VAL A 66 23.61 10.89 -17.76
C VAL A 66 22.65 9.74 -17.98
N VAL A 67 22.39 9.39 -19.24
CA VAL A 67 21.41 8.37 -19.63
C VAL A 67 21.85 6.96 -19.23
N SER A 68 23.16 6.71 -19.12
CA SER A 68 23.68 5.41 -18.71
C SER A 68 23.38 5.07 -17.24
N ARG A 69 22.90 6.03 -16.43
CA ARG A 69 22.52 5.79 -15.03
C ARG A 69 21.38 4.76 -14.93
N PRO A 70 21.45 3.81 -13.99
CA PRO A 70 20.46 2.73 -13.83
C PRO A 70 19.05 3.28 -13.58
N SER A 71 18.92 4.26 -12.68
CA SER A 71 17.66 4.95 -12.36
C SER A 71 16.95 5.58 -13.57
N ILE A 72 17.69 5.96 -14.62
CA ILE A 72 17.10 6.49 -15.86
C ILE A 72 16.79 5.36 -16.85
N GLN A 73 17.60 4.30 -16.86
CA GLN A 73 17.41 3.16 -17.76
C GLN A 73 16.22 2.28 -17.36
N SER A 74 15.95 2.13 -16.06
CA SER A 74 14.78 1.41 -15.55
C SER A 74 13.48 2.07 -16.02
N ASP A 75 13.38 3.40 -15.91
CA ASP A 75 12.20 4.16 -16.30
C ASP A 75 12.10 4.42 -17.82
N TYR A 76 13.25 4.60 -18.49
CA TYR A 76 13.31 5.11 -19.86
C TYR A 76 14.41 4.45 -20.71
N ALA A 77 14.35 3.13 -20.87
CA ALA A 77 15.32 2.36 -21.68
C ALA A 77 15.54 2.92 -23.11
N PHE A 78 14.52 3.54 -23.72
CA PHE A 78 14.64 4.12 -25.07
C PHE A 78 15.56 5.34 -25.16
N LEU A 79 15.79 6.06 -24.04
CA LEU A 79 16.66 7.24 -24.02
C LEU A 79 18.12 6.89 -24.38
N GLY A 80 18.53 5.63 -24.19
CA GLY A 80 19.84 5.13 -24.61
C GLY A 80 20.13 5.30 -26.11
N LEU A 81 19.08 5.41 -26.95
CA LEU A 81 19.24 5.65 -28.39
C LEU A 81 19.66 7.08 -28.74
N VAL A 82 19.33 8.06 -27.89
CA VAL A 82 19.61 9.48 -28.13
C VAL A 82 21.10 9.76 -28.33
N PRO A 83 22.01 9.38 -27.41
CA PRO A 83 23.44 9.61 -27.61
C PRO A 83 24.01 8.83 -28.81
N ILE A 84 23.47 7.65 -29.12
CA ILE A 84 23.89 6.87 -30.30
C ILE A 84 23.58 7.62 -31.59
N LEU A 85 22.39 8.23 -31.70
CA LEU A 85 22.01 9.04 -32.85
C LEU A 85 22.90 10.28 -33.01
N ILE A 86 23.20 10.97 -31.90
CA ILE A 86 24.09 12.15 -31.94
C ILE A 86 25.51 11.74 -32.35
N LEU A 87 26.03 10.60 -31.86
CA LEU A 87 27.31 10.05 -32.30
C LEU A 87 27.31 9.67 -33.78
N ALA A 88 26.23 9.10 -34.30
CA ALA A 88 26.11 8.77 -35.72
C ALA A 88 26.12 10.03 -36.62
N ILE A 89 25.42 11.10 -36.21
CA ILE A 89 25.42 12.39 -36.92
C ILE A 89 26.82 13.01 -36.85
N SER A 90 27.43 13.02 -35.68
CA SER A 90 28.79 13.51 -35.46
C SER A 90 29.80 12.78 -36.35
N PHE A 91 29.74 11.45 -36.39
CA PHE A 91 30.56 10.60 -37.22
C PHE A 91 30.42 10.93 -38.70
N TYR A 92 29.20 11.11 -39.19
CA TYR A 92 28.92 11.45 -40.58
C TYR A 92 29.60 12.77 -40.98
N LEU A 93 29.53 13.79 -40.12
CA LEU A 93 30.15 15.10 -40.37
C LEU A 93 31.68 14.98 -40.46
N VAL A 94 32.32 14.28 -39.50
CA VAL A 94 33.78 14.10 -39.46
C VAL A 94 34.27 13.22 -40.62
N TRP A 95 33.59 12.11 -40.89
CA TRP A 95 33.90 11.21 -42.00
C TRP A 95 33.87 11.95 -43.34
N ASN A 96 32.80 12.73 -43.58
CA ASN A 96 32.63 13.44 -44.83
C ASN A 96 33.68 14.55 -45.02
N ALA A 97 34.02 15.26 -43.94
CA ALA A 97 35.01 16.33 -43.96
C ALA A 97 36.46 15.84 -44.21
N ILE A 98 36.79 14.61 -43.81
CA ILE A 98 38.11 13.99 -44.02
C ILE A 98 38.17 13.26 -45.39
N GLY A 99 37.12 13.37 -46.20
CA GLY A 99 37.08 12.82 -47.55
C GLY A 99 37.13 11.29 -47.58
N ARG A 100 36.62 10.62 -46.53
CA ARG A 100 36.48 9.14 -46.44
C ARG A 100 37.79 8.34 -46.48
N LYS A 101 38.95 9.00 -46.44
CA LYS A 101 40.26 8.34 -46.58
C LYS A 101 40.70 7.58 -45.32
N GLN A 102 40.17 7.98 -44.16
CA GLN A 102 40.50 7.39 -42.86
C GLN A 102 39.29 6.77 -42.17
N THR A 103 38.31 6.30 -42.95
CA THR A 103 37.10 5.62 -42.47
C THR A 103 37.35 4.63 -41.33
N ALA A 104 38.32 3.72 -41.49
CA ALA A 104 38.58 2.70 -40.49
C ALA A 104 39.07 3.30 -39.16
N ALA A 105 40.00 4.26 -39.21
CA ALA A 105 40.51 4.91 -38.01
C ALA A 105 39.43 5.74 -37.30
N ILE A 106 38.61 6.48 -38.06
CA ILE A 106 37.50 7.28 -37.50
C ILE A 106 36.46 6.35 -36.88
N ALA A 107 36.11 5.24 -37.54
CA ALA A 107 35.16 4.26 -37.01
C ALA A 107 35.64 3.64 -35.70
N VAL A 108 36.92 3.27 -35.61
CA VAL A 108 37.50 2.74 -34.36
C VAL A 108 37.44 3.78 -33.24
N VAL A 109 37.79 5.03 -33.52
CA VAL A 109 37.73 6.11 -32.51
C VAL A 109 36.29 6.34 -32.02
N TYR A 110 35.31 6.37 -32.92
CA TYR A 110 33.91 6.53 -32.54
C TYR A 110 33.35 5.33 -31.79
N LEU A 111 33.78 4.10 -32.13
CA LEU A 111 33.43 2.91 -31.36
C LEU A 111 34.02 2.97 -29.94
N LEU A 112 35.27 3.41 -29.78
CA LEU A 112 35.89 3.60 -28.47
C LEU A 112 35.19 4.71 -27.66
N LEU A 113 34.82 5.81 -28.31
CA LEU A 113 34.01 6.88 -27.70
C LEU A 113 32.64 6.38 -27.26
N ALA A 114 31.95 5.61 -28.10
CA ALA A 114 30.66 5.01 -27.77
C ALA A 114 30.77 4.00 -26.61
N ALA A 115 31.89 3.25 -26.54
CA ALA A 115 32.15 2.31 -25.45
C ALA A 115 32.64 2.99 -24.16
N SER A 116 33.18 4.21 -24.23
CA SER A 116 33.82 4.88 -23.08
C SER A 116 32.92 5.08 -21.86
N PRO A 117 31.63 5.48 -21.97
CA PRO A 117 30.77 5.61 -20.80
C PRO A 117 30.58 4.26 -20.10
N TYR A 118 30.38 3.19 -20.87
CA TYR A 118 30.23 1.83 -20.34
C TYR A 118 31.51 1.31 -19.68
N LEU A 119 32.68 1.61 -20.25
CA LEU A 119 33.97 1.24 -19.64
C LEU A 119 34.25 2.01 -18.36
N VAL A 120 33.88 3.29 -18.30
CA VAL A 120 34.05 4.11 -17.09
C VAL A 120 33.08 3.66 -15.99
N MET A 121 31.82 3.38 -16.34
CA MET A 121 30.86 2.82 -15.38
C MET A 121 31.29 1.44 -14.88
N SER A 122 31.89 0.63 -15.76
CA SER A 122 32.47 -0.67 -15.41
C SER A 122 33.61 -0.60 -14.39
N LEU A 123 34.29 0.54 -14.29
CA LEU A 123 35.36 0.80 -13.34
C LEU A 123 34.86 1.50 -12.06
N SER A 124 33.64 2.06 -12.05
CA SER A 124 33.04 2.61 -10.85
C SER A 124 32.38 1.53 -9.99
N SER A 125 32.31 1.77 -8.68
CA SER A 125 31.50 0.97 -7.75
C SER A 125 30.08 0.85 -8.29
N GLY A 126 29.50 -0.37 -8.28
CA GLY A 126 28.16 -0.61 -8.79
C GLY A 126 27.12 0.25 -8.07
N GLU A 127 26.12 0.71 -8.81
CA GLU A 127 24.94 1.39 -8.27
C GLU A 127 23.85 0.34 -8.06
N ILE A 128 23.19 0.40 -6.91
CA ILE A 128 22.10 -0.52 -6.53
C ILE A 128 20.75 0.10 -6.83
N ASP A 129 19.76 -0.75 -7.09
CA ASP A 129 18.36 -0.39 -7.28
C ASP A 129 17.46 -1.47 -6.66
N ILE A 130 16.43 -1.05 -5.92
CA ILE A 130 15.41 -1.91 -5.35
C ILE A 130 14.29 -2.04 -6.38
N SER A 131 14.33 -3.11 -7.17
CA SER A 131 13.38 -3.25 -8.29
C SER A 131 12.00 -3.74 -7.84
N GLU A 132 11.91 -4.41 -6.69
CA GLU A 132 10.66 -5.02 -6.23
C GLU A 132 10.66 -5.25 -4.72
N SER A 133 9.46 -5.22 -4.14
CA SER A 133 9.18 -5.67 -2.77
C SER A 133 7.98 -6.62 -2.77
N GLU A 134 8.16 -7.85 -2.35
CA GLU A 134 7.10 -8.85 -2.25
C GLU A 134 6.91 -9.29 -0.79
N ILE A 135 5.71 -9.76 -0.47
CA ILE A 135 5.43 -10.42 0.80
C ILE A 135 5.50 -11.94 0.60
N SER A 136 6.13 -12.66 1.53
CA SER A 136 6.22 -14.11 1.51
C SER A 136 4.84 -14.77 1.60
N GLY A 137 4.72 -16.02 1.16
CA GLY A 137 3.43 -16.74 1.14
C GLY A 137 2.81 -16.97 2.54
N ASP A 138 3.63 -17.03 3.59
CA ASP A 138 3.20 -17.06 4.99
C ASP A 138 3.01 -15.66 5.60
N SER A 139 3.25 -14.61 4.80
CA SER A 139 3.09 -13.21 5.16
C SER A 139 3.91 -12.73 6.35
N SER A 140 4.98 -13.45 6.70
CA SER A 140 5.89 -13.12 7.79
C SER A 140 7.08 -12.24 7.36
N THR A 141 7.43 -12.28 6.07
CA THR A 141 8.68 -11.74 5.55
C THR A 141 8.42 -10.87 4.32
N ILE A 142 9.08 -9.72 4.25
CA ILE A 142 9.16 -8.91 3.04
C ILE A 142 10.48 -9.22 2.33
N ILE A 143 10.41 -9.53 1.04
CA ILE A 143 11.55 -9.85 0.20
C ILE A 143 11.78 -8.68 -0.75
N LEU A 144 12.96 -8.07 -0.66
CA LEU A 144 13.41 -7.01 -1.55
C LEU A 144 14.31 -7.59 -2.63
N THR A 145 14.00 -7.30 -3.89
CA THR A 145 14.86 -7.66 -5.03
C THR A 145 15.83 -6.52 -5.30
N ILE A 146 17.12 -6.79 -5.13
CA ILE A 146 18.19 -5.81 -5.31
C ILE A 146 18.95 -6.12 -6.60
N ARG A 147 19.11 -5.11 -7.45
CA ARG A 147 19.89 -5.21 -8.69
C ARG A 147 21.10 -4.31 -8.63
N GLU A 148 22.21 -4.78 -9.20
CA GLU A 148 23.43 -3.99 -9.37
C GLU A 148 23.61 -3.66 -10.85
N SER A 149 23.90 -2.39 -11.11
CA SER A 149 24.18 -1.88 -12.44
C SER A 149 25.51 -1.15 -12.47
N GLY A 150 26.15 -1.12 -13.64
CA GLY A 150 27.38 -0.37 -13.87
C GLY A 150 28.66 -1.18 -13.67
N ALA A 151 28.76 -2.07 -12.68
CA ALA A 151 30.01 -2.79 -12.39
C ALA A 151 30.20 -4.08 -13.23
N LEU A 152 30.81 -3.98 -14.42
CA LEU A 152 31.14 -5.17 -15.24
C LEU A 152 32.41 -5.90 -14.73
N PHE A 153 33.31 -5.19 -14.04
CA PHE A 153 34.57 -5.74 -13.49
C PHE A 153 34.72 -5.52 -11.97
N GLY A 154 33.71 -4.93 -11.32
CA GLY A 154 33.69 -4.72 -9.87
C GLY A 154 33.39 -6.00 -9.09
N SER A 155 33.79 -6.03 -7.82
CA SER A 155 33.35 -7.06 -6.88
C SER A 155 31.89 -6.84 -6.52
N SER A 156 31.05 -7.87 -6.70
CA SER A 156 29.67 -7.84 -6.22
C SER A 156 29.63 -7.59 -4.72
N PHE A 157 28.69 -6.77 -4.28
CA PHE A 157 28.48 -6.52 -2.86
C PHE A 157 28.02 -7.79 -2.13
N ASN A 158 28.45 -7.92 -0.87
CA ASN A 158 28.18 -9.09 -0.01
C ASN A 158 27.40 -8.74 1.26
N SER A 159 27.17 -7.46 1.52
CA SER A 159 26.36 -6.95 2.62
C SER A 159 25.78 -5.58 2.27
N ALA A 160 24.64 -5.25 2.86
CA ALA A 160 24.00 -3.95 2.81
C ALA A 160 23.67 -3.49 4.23
N ASP A 161 23.80 -2.19 4.49
CA ASP A 161 23.20 -1.58 5.67
C ASP A 161 21.76 -1.23 5.33
N VAL A 162 20.81 -1.78 6.07
CA VAL A 162 19.38 -1.64 5.83
C VAL A 162 18.74 -0.93 7.00
N SER A 163 18.07 0.19 6.72
CA SER A 163 17.30 0.94 7.71
C SER A 163 15.84 1.01 7.31
N ILE A 164 14.93 0.94 8.28
CA ILE A 164 13.49 1.10 8.07
C ILE A 164 13.03 2.27 8.90
N THR A 165 12.31 3.19 8.25
CA THR A 165 11.67 4.33 8.92
C THR A 165 10.16 4.17 8.93
N TYR A 166 9.55 4.57 10.03
CA TYR A 166 8.12 4.61 10.27
C TYR A 166 7.77 5.89 11.03
N ASP A 167 6.75 6.61 10.59
CA ASP A 167 6.39 7.94 11.09
C ASP A 167 7.59 8.91 11.18
N GLY A 168 8.51 8.83 10.20
CA GLY A 168 9.72 9.65 10.15
C GLY A 168 10.81 9.29 11.16
N SER A 169 10.62 8.23 11.97
CA SER A 169 11.60 7.72 12.93
C SER A 169 12.20 6.40 12.43
N GLU A 170 13.49 6.17 12.67
CA GLU A 170 14.13 4.88 12.38
C GLU A 170 13.68 3.84 13.42
N VAL A 171 13.03 2.77 12.95
CA VAL A 171 12.51 1.67 13.79
C VAL A 171 13.36 0.41 13.68
N TYR A 172 14.20 0.32 12.66
CA TYR A 172 15.11 -0.79 12.43
C TYR A 172 16.35 -0.33 11.68
N SER A 173 17.49 -0.90 12.03
CA SER A 173 18.77 -0.68 11.37
C SER A 173 19.66 -1.89 11.59
N ASP A 174 20.07 -2.57 10.51
CA ASP A 174 20.97 -3.73 10.60
C ASP A 174 21.82 -3.87 9.33
N SER A 175 22.94 -4.59 9.46
CA SER A 175 23.81 -4.93 8.33
C SER A 175 23.52 -6.36 7.87
N ILE A 176 22.85 -6.49 6.73
CA ILE A 176 22.37 -7.76 6.20
C ILE A 176 23.34 -8.29 5.15
N ALA A 177 23.82 -9.51 5.34
CA ALA A 177 24.60 -10.20 4.34
C ALA A 177 23.69 -10.68 3.20
N PHE A 178 24.04 -10.36 1.96
CA PHE A 178 23.31 -10.80 0.76
C PHE A 178 24.28 -11.02 -0.40
N SER A 179 23.82 -11.62 -1.50
CA SER A 179 24.65 -11.82 -2.69
C SER A 179 23.84 -11.68 -3.97
N ILE A 180 24.41 -11.00 -4.96
CA ILE A 180 23.83 -10.84 -6.30
C ILE A 180 24.27 -12.00 -7.19
N ASN A 181 23.62 -13.15 -7.02
CA ASN A 181 23.98 -14.42 -7.66
C ASN A 181 22.82 -15.13 -8.37
N ARG A 182 21.64 -14.51 -8.40
CA ARG A 182 20.46 -15.01 -9.12
C ARG A 182 20.35 -14.30 -10.48
N GLU A 183 19.56 -14.85 -11.39
CA GLU A 183 19.41 -14.31 -12.75
C GLU A 183 18.00 -14.56 -13.27
N ASP A 184 17.38 -13.55 -13.87
CA ASP A 184 15.99 -13.59 -14.35
C ASP A 184 15.83 -12.92 -15.73
N GLY A 185 16.75 -13.11 -16.67
CA GLY A 185 16.61 -12.57 -18.03
C GLY A 185 16.68 -11.04 -18.16
N TYR A 186 16.47 -10.29 -17.07
CA TYR A 186 16.67 -8.85 -16.92
C TYR A 186 18.05 -8.51 -16.35
N GLY A 187 18.73 -9.49 -15.78
CA GLY A 187 20.09 -9.35 -15.25
C GLY A 187 20.29 -10.20 -14.01
N LYS A 188 21.43 -9.99 -13.34
CA LYS A 188 21.64 -10.60 -12.04
C LYS A 188 20.93 -9.81 -10.95
N TYR A 189 20.48 -10.51 -9.91
CA TYR A 189 19.85 -9.90 -8.76
C TYR A 189 20.22 -10.65 -7.47
N GLY A 190 20.05 -9.97 -6.35
CA GLY A 190 20.10 -10.51 -5.00
C GLY A 190 18.77 -10.27 -4.29
N GLU A 191 18.58 -10.94 -3.16
CA GLU A 191 17.39 -10.76 -2.33
C GLU A 191 17.80 -10.42 -0.90
N ILE A 192 17.08 -9.48 -0.29
CA ILE A 192 17.15 -9.17 1.14
C ILE A 192 15.80 -9.54 1.74
N SER A 193 15.82 -10.37 2.79
CA SER A 193 14.61 -10.82 3.49
C SER A 193 14.51 -10.11 4.83
N LEU A 194 13.38 -9.45 5.07
CA LEU A 194 13.09 -8.67 6.27
C LEU A 194 11.89 -9.28 6.97
N ALA A 195 12.09 -9.87 8.15
CA ALA A 195 10.99 -10.41 8.94
C ALA A 195 10.18 -9.23 9.52
N VAL A 196 8.89 -9.14 9.17
CA VAL A 196 8.03 -8.00 9.55
C VAL A 196 8.00 -7.82 11.07
N ALA A 197 8.03 -8.93 11.80
CA ALA A 197 7.98 -8.93 13.26
C ALA A 197 9.16 -8.21 13.94
N ASP A 198 10.31 -8.06 13.26
CA ASP A 198 11.52 -7.50 13.86
C ASP A 198 11.52 -5.96 13.88
N TRP A 199 10.64 -5.32 13.10
CA TRP A 199 10.66 -3.88 12.88
C TRP A 199 9.27 -3.24 12.81
N TYR A 200 8.21 -4.03 12.93
CA TYR A 200 6.85 -3.52 12.98
C TYR A 200 6.64 -2.66 14.23
N ASP A 201 6.18 -1.43 14.04
CA ASP A 201 5.96 -0.43 15.11
C ASP A 201 4.55 0.21 15.03
N GLY A 202 3.63 -0.43 14.28
CA GLY A 202 2.23 -0.02 14.15
C GLY A 202 1.68 -0.06 12.73
N ASN A 203 0.39 0.20 12.58
CA ASN A 203 -0.29 0.13 11.29
C ASN A 203 0.19 1.22 10.33
N ALA A 204 0.37 0.84 9.05
CA ALA A 204 0.75 1.79 8.00
C ALA A 204 -0.38 2.77 7.58
N VAL A 205 -1.53 2.71 8.26
CA VAL A 205 -2.62 3.68 8.21
C VAL A 205 -3.07 3.93 9.65
N GLN A 206 -3.40 5.18 9.95
CA GLN A 206 -3.86 5.57 11.28
C GLN A 206 -4.95 6.62 11.18
N GLU A 207 -5.78 6.69 12.22
CA GLU A 207 -6.67 7.83 12.42
C GLU A 207 -5.86 9.07 12.82
N SER A 208 -6.07 10.18 12.10
CA SER A 208 -5.53 11.48 12.46
C SER A 208 -6.65 12.49 12.63
N LYS A 209 -6.55 13.26 13.71
CA LYS A 209 -7.49 14.33 14.02
C LYS A 209 -6.86 15.69 13.73
N ILE A 210 -7.39 16.37 12.70
CA ILE A 210 -6.99 17.73 12.32
C ILE A 210 -8.12 18.68 12.69
N GLY A 211 -8.06 19.25 13.90
CA GLY A 211 -9.15 20.04 14.47
C GLY A 211 -10.35 19.16 14.84
N ASP A 212 -11.53 19.46 14.27
CA ASP A 212 -12.75 18.67 14.45
C ASP A 212 -12.96 17.60 13.36
N ILE A 213 -12.04 17.51 12.38
CA ILE A 213 -12.10 16.54 11.29
C ILE A 213 -11.25 15.33 11.66
N VAL A 214 -11.87 14.16 11.56
CA VAL A 214 -11.22 12.86 11.70
C VAL A 214 -10.99 12.28 10.30
N GLN A 215 -9.75 11.88 10.01
CA GLN A 215 -9.36 11.32 8.72
C GLN A 215 -8.35 10.18 8.90
N ILE A 216 -8.48 9.13 8.10
CA ILE A 216 -7.47 8.08 7.98
C ILE A 216 -6.32 8.58 7.10
N VAL A 217 -5.10 8.57 7.64
CA VAL A 217 -3.87 8.99 6.96
C VAL A 217 -2.92 7.80 6.82
N GLY A 218 -2.14 7.76 5.74
CA GLY A 218 -1.08 6.77 5.56
C GLY A 218 0.17 7.17 6.33
N VAL A 219 0.73 6.22 7.08
CA VAL A 219 2.00 6.34 7.81
C VAL A 219 2.96 5.31 7.21
N PRO A 220 3.65 5.64 6.11
CA PRO A 220 4.36 4.64 5.32
C PRO A 220 5.59 4.11 6.04
N TYR A 221 5.88 2.85 5.81
CA TYR A 221 7.21 2.29 6.06
C TYR A 221 8.08 2.50 4.84
N VAL A 222 9.25 3.10 5.03
CA VAL A 222 10.24 3.30 3.97
C VAL A 222 11.50 2.53 4.33
N VAL A 223 11.88 1.60 3.45
CA VAL A 223 13.13 0.86 3.57
C VAL A 223 14.19 1.56 2.74
N THR A 224 15.33 1.83 3.35
CA THR A 224 16.52 2.33 2.69
C THR A 224 17.60 1.26 2.76
N VAL A 225 18.23 1.00 1.62
CA VAL A 225 19.33 0.05 1.49
C VAL A 225 20.57 0.83 1.06
N ASP A 226 21.61 0.78 1.88
CA ASP A 226 22.90 1.41 1.64
C ASP A 226 23.97 0.35 1.37
N VAL A 227 24.67 0.51 0.25
CA VAL A 227 25.72 -0.42 -0.18
C VAL A 227 26.93 0.39 -0.67
N GLY A 228 27.95 0.45 0.19
CA GLY A 228 29.18 1.21 -0.09
C GLY A 228 28.91 2.70 -0.23
N SER A 229 28.87 3.21 -1.47
CA SER A 229 28.53 4.62 -1.77
C SER A 229 27.21 4.77 -2.53
N SER A 230 26.49 3.68 -2.76
CA SER A 230 25.17 3.66 -3.40
C SER A 230 24.08 3.52 -2.34
N SER A 231 22.94 4.16 -2.57
CA SER A 231 21.79 4.15 -1.67
C SER A 231 20.53 4.14 -2.52
N ASP A 232 19.55 3.34 -2.13
CA ASP A 232 18.22 3.38 -2.72
C ASP A 232 17.13 3.12 -1.67
N SER A 233 15.91 3.58 -1.94
CA SER A 233 14.80 3.51 -0.99
C SER A 233 13.49 3.15 -1.65
N ILE A 234 12.69 2.31 -0.98
CA ILE A 234 11.36 1.92 -1.42
C ILE A 234 10.33 2.11 -0.31
N GLN A 235 9.14 2.60 -0.68
CA GLN A 235 7.98 2.61 0.21
C GLN A 235 7.28 1.25 0.15
N LEU A 236 7.06 0.63 1.31
CA LEU A 236 6.35 -0.65 1.39
C LEU A 236 4.83 -0.47 1.23
N SER A 237 4.18 -1.52 0.75
CA SER A 237 2.72 -1.58 0.63
C SER A 237 2.06 -1.46 2.00
N ALA A 238 1.24 -0.44 2.20
CA ALA A 238 0.50 -0.24 3.45
C ALA A 238 -0.38 -1.45 3.80
N ARG A 239 -0.96 -2.11 2.78
CA ARG A 239 -1.80 -3.30 2.96
C ARG A 239 -1.06 -4.46 3.64
N HIS A 240 0.24 -4.61 3.39
CA HIS A 240 1.06 -5.66 4.02
C HIS A 240 1.33 -5.37 5.51
N LEU A 241 1.07 -4.14 5.96
CA LEU A 241 1.48 -3.59 7.25
C LEU A 241 0.28 -3.07 8.07
N GLN A 242 -0.92 -3.54 7.74
CA GLN A 242 -2.13 -3.44 8.55
C GLN A 242 -2.26 -4.74 9.35
N ARG A 243 -1.71 -4.76 10.56
CA ARG A 243 -1.52 -5.97 11.39
C ARG A 243 -2.10 -5.86 12.80
N THR A 244 -2.24 -4.65 13.33
CA THR A 244 -2.77 -4.42 14.68
C THR A 244 -4.26 -4.18 14.64
N VAL A 245 -5.02 -4.93 15.44
CA VAL A 245 -6.45 -4.74 15.67
C VAL A 245 -6.64 -3.49 16.51
N GLU A 246 -7.45 -2.56 16.01
CA GLU A 246 -7.77 -1.29 16.67
C GLU A 246 -9.23 -1.25 17.11
N ASP A 247 -10.13 -1.91 16.39
CA ASP A 247 -11.55 -1.95 16.70
C ASP A 247 -12.16 -3.35 16.53
N VAL A 248 -13.20 -3.60 17.32
CA VAL A 248 -13.96 -4.85 17.36
C VAL A 248 -15.44 -4.52 17.42
N LYS A 249 -16.29 -5.26 16.69
CA LYS A 249 -17.75 -5.16 16.83
C LYS A 249 -18.38 -6.54 16.94
N GLY A 250 -19.53 -6.59 17.58
CA GLY A 250 -20.31 -7.81 17.77
C GLY A 250 -21.79 -7.54 17.65
N GLU A 251 -22.50 -8.42 16.94
CA GLU A 251 -23.93 -8.31 16.74
C GLU A 251 -24.61 -9.68 16.75
N THR A 252 -25.85 -9.70 17.24
CA THR A 252 -26.73 -10.86 17.19
C THR A 252 -28.01 -10.53 16.43
N SER A 253 -28.65 -11.56 15.87
CA SER A 253 -29.96 -11.46 15.23
C SER A 253 -30.83 -12.64 15.64
N GLY A 254 -32.05 -12.38 16.10
CA GLY A 254 -32.99 -13.43 16.47
C GLY A 254 -33.49 -14.20 15.25
N ALA A 255 -33.49 -15.53 15.35
CA ALA A 255 -34.14 -16.40 14.39
C ALA A 255 -35.61 -16.60 14.82
N MET A 256 -36.55 -16.29 13.93
CA MET A 256 -37.98 -16.41 14.19
C MET A 256 -38.51 -17.77 13.75
N GLY A 257 -39.29 -18.42 14.61
CA GLY A 257 -40.11 -19.59 14.30
C GLY A 257 -41.59 -19.21 14.18
N TYR A 258 -42.34 -20.05 13.46
CA TYR A 258 -43.78 -19.87 13.26
C TYR A 258 -44.53 -21.20 13.31
N GLY A 259 -45.80 -21.17 13.70
CA GLY A 259 -46.68 -22.34 13.65
C GLY A 259 -46.16 -23.49 14.51
N ASN A 260 -45.72 -24.59 13.89
CA ASN A 260 -45.27 -25.79 14.61
C ASN A 260 -43.93 -25.63 15.31
N ASP A 261 -43.16 -24.59 14.99
CA ASP A 261 -41.90 -24.27 15.68
C ASP A 261 -42.16 -23.65 17.06
N CYS A 262 -43.38 -23.14 17.28
CA CYS A 262 -43.78 -22.44 18.50
C CYS A 262 -44.85 -23.23 19.27
N GLU A 263 -45.00 -22.90 20.54
CA GLU A 263 -46.12 -23.39 21.34
C GLU A 263 -47.46 -22.91 20.75
N SER A 264 -48.53 -23.69 20.90
CA SER A 264 -49.84 -23.37 20.31
C SER A 264 -50.46 -22.06 20.82
N SER A 265 -49.95 -21.49 21.91
CA SER A 265 -50.34 -20.19 22.46
C SER A 265 -49.56 -19.01 21.87
N LYS A 266 -48.61 -19.26 20.97
CA LYS A 266 -47.72 -18.26 20.37
C LYS A 266 -47.91 -18.19 18.86
N ASP A 267 -48.01 -16.97 18.33
CA ASP A 267 -48.03 -16.70 16.89
C ASP A 267 -46.62 -16.77 16.29
N SER A 268 -45.63 -16.31 17.06
CA SER A 268 -44.21 -16.36 16.69
C SER A 268 -43.33 -16.45 17.92
N CYS A 269 -42.16 -17.09 17.77
CA CYS A 269 -41.22 -17.33 18.86
C CYS A 269 -39.77 -17.19 18.38
N ILE A 270 -38.86 -16.88 19.29
CA ILE A 270 -37.42 -16.92 19.05
C ILE A 270 -36.95 -18.36 19.20
N ILE A 271 -36.52 -18.94 18.09
CA ILE A 271 -35.98 -20.31 18.04
C ILE A 271 -34.46 -20.35 18.22
N GLY A 272 -33.80 -19.18 18.25
CA GLY A 272 -32.38 -19.03 18.56
C GLY A 272 -31.80 -17.71 18.07
N VAL A 273 -30.48 -17.58 18.07
CA VAL A 273 -29.78 -16.34 17.62
C VAL A 273 -28.61 -16.65 16.68
N ALA A 274 -28.48 -15.87 15.62
CA ALA A 274 -27.28 -15.82 14.81
C ALA A 274 -26.28 -14.84 15.42
N LEU A 275 -25.00 -15.21 15.42
CA LEU A 275 -23.91 -14.40 15.97
C LEU A 275 -23.01 -13.93 14.83
N LYS A 276 -22.53 -12.68 14.93
CA LYS A 276 -21.56 -12.08 14.02
C LYS A 276 -20.57 -11.22 14.80
N SER A 277 -19.34 -11.17 14.31
CA SER A 277 -18.35 -10.24 14.83
C SER A 277 -17.50 -9.65 13.71
N TRP A 278 -16.79 -8.58 14.04
CA TRP A 278 -15.80 -7.94 13.19
C TRP A 278 -14.59 -7.59 14.04
N SER A 279 -13.40 -7.69 13.47
CA SER A 279 -12.15 -7.26 14.11
C SER A 279 -11.24 -6.71 13.03
N GLY A 280 -10.62 -5.56 13.30
CA GLY A 280 -9.99 -4.83 12.21
C GLY A 280 -9.33 -3.52 12.61
N LEU A 281 -9.00 -2.75 11.57
CA LEU A 281 -8.64 -1.35 11.70
C LEU A 281 -9.85 -0.55 12.17
N ASP A 282 -9.60 0.53 12.90
CA ASP A 282 -10.70 1.42 13.29
C ASP A 282 -11.38 2.02 12.05
N ALA A 283 -12.69 2.17 12.12
CA ALA A 283 -13.52 2.68 11.04
C ALA A 283 -14.33 3.88 11.53
N LEU A 284 -14.41 4.92 10.68
CA LEU A 284 -15.10 6.16 11.04
C LEU A 284 -16.56 5.91 11.46
N GLY A 285 -16.89 6.28 12.69
CA GLY A 285 -18.25 6.19 13.24
C GLY A 285 -18.66 4.75 13.58
N ASP A 286 -19.92 4.39 13.31
CA ASP A 286 -20.47 3.08 13.68
C ASP A 286 -20.24 1.98 12.62
N ASN A 287 -19.43 2.25 11.59
CA ASN A 287 -19.13 1.27 10.54
C ASN A 287 -18.36 0.05 11.09
N PRO A 288 -18.51 -1.14 10.51
CA PRO A 288 -17.68 -2.28 10.87
C PRO A 288 -16.18 -1.98 10.69
N PRO A 289 -15.30 -2.52 11.56
CA PRO A 289 -13.85 -2.42 11.45
C PRO A 289 -13.32 -2.69 10.03
N GLY A 290 -12.23 -2.04 9.63
CA GLY A 290 -11.56 -2.26 8.35
C GLY A 290 -10.82 -3.61 8.30
N ALA A 291 -10.81 -4.24 7.13
CA ALA A 291 -10.25 -5.58 6.96
C ALA A 291 -8.70 -5.60 7.03
N MET A 292 -8.13 -6.68 7.57
CA MET A 292 -6.68 -6.87 7.70
C MET A 292 -6.25 -8.24 7.14
N PRO A 293 -5.78 -8.31 5.88
CA PRO A 293 -5.49 -9.57 5.18
C PRO A 293 -4.40 -10.44 5.78
N TYR A 294 -3.51 -9.86 6.58
CA TYR A 294 -2.30 -10.54 7.06
C TYR A 294 -2.17 -10.48 8.59
N ALA A 295 -3.24 -10.09 9.30
CA ALA A 295 -3.21 -10.01 10.75
C ALA A 295 -3.44 -11.39 11.38
N ASP A 296 -2.76 -11.64 12.51
CA ASP A 296 -2.96 -12.81 13.34
C ASP A 296 -3.58 -12.37 14.67
N TYR A 297 -4.70 -12.99 15.05
CA TYR A 297 -5.41 -12.67 16.29
C TYR A 297 -6.34 -13.79 16.71
N THR A 298 -6.83 -13.74 17.95
CA THR A 298 -7.89 -14.64 18.42
C THR A 298 -9.11 -13.87 18.87
N VAL A 299 -10.29 -14.44 18.63
CA VAL A 299 -11.58 -13.84 19.00
C VAL A 299 -12.33 -14.77 19.95
N GLN A 300 -12.69 -14.24 21.11
CA GLN A 300 -13.58 -14.88 22.07
C GLN A 300 -14.91 -14.14 22.09
N ALA A 301 -16.00 -14.85 21.81
CA ALA A 301 -17.34 -14.28 21.85
C ALA A 301 -18.24 -15.00 22.86
N LYS A 302 -18.98 -14.23 23.65
CA LYS A 302 -19.90 -14.74 24.68
C LYS A 302 -21.16 -13.91 24.74
N MET A 303 -22.30 -14.58 24.82
CA MET A 303 -23.59 -13.96 25.12
C MET A 303 -23.95 -14.24 26.59
N TYR A 304 -24.43 -13.22 27.28
CA TYR A 304 -24.76 -13.26 28.69
C TYR A 304 -26.22 -12.88 28.92
N TYR A 305 -26.85 -13.52 29.90
CA TYR A 305 -28.11 -13.09 30.53
C TYR A 305 -27.80 -12.58 31.94
N GLY A 306 -27.94 -11.27 32.15
CA GLY A 306 -27.41 -10.62 33.36
C GLY A 306 -25.91 -10.90 33.54
N SER A 307 -25.55 -11.65 34.58
CA SER A 307 -24.16 -12.08 34.85
C SER A 307 -23.84 -13.53 34.44
N SER A 308 -24.83 -14.28 33.96
CA SER A 308 -24.68 -15.68 33.58
C SER A 308 -24.33 -15.79 32.10
N VAL A 309 -23.39 -16.67 31.74
CA VAL A 309 -23.10 -16.97 30.32
C VAL A 309 -24.26 -17.79 29.76
N ALA A 310 -24.94 -17.26 28.74
CA ALA A 310 -25.99 -17.95 28.00
C ALA A 310 -25.43 -18.76 26.83
N ILE A 311 -24.50 -18.17 26.06
CA ILE A 311 -23.78 -18.84 24.96
C ILE A 311 -22.29 -18.53 25.11
N SER A 312 -21.44 -19.54 24.95
CA SER A 312 -19.99 -19.37 24.86
C SER A 312 -19.51 -19.92 23.52
N TYR A 313 -19.30 -19.05 22.53
CA TYR A 313 -18.85 -19.48 21.22
C TYR A 313 -17.40 -20.02 21.30
N PRO A 314 -17.03 -21.04 20.51
CA PRO A 314 -15.67 -21.56 20.44
C PRO A 314 -14.66 -20.46 20.10
N LEU A 315 -13.43 -20.60 20.61
CA LEU A 315 -12.35 -19.65 20.28
C LEU A 315 -12.13 -19.66 18.77
N VAL A 316 -12.16 -18.47 18.15
CA VAL A 316 -11.80 -18.32 16.75
C VAL A 316 -10.34 -17.89 16.67
N THR A 317 -9.58 -18.58 15.83
CA THR A 317 -8.18 -18.22 15.55
C THR A 317 -8.08 -17.69 14.13
N VAL A 318 -7.49 -16.52 13.98
CA VAL A 318 -7.19 -15.93 12.68
C VAL A 318 -5.69 -15.97 12.47
N VAL A 319 -5.27 -16.58 11.37
CA VAL A 319 -3.88 -16.56 10.91
C VAL A 319 -3.88 -16.18 9.45
N ASN A 320 -3.15 -15.12 9.13
CA ASN A 320 -2.93 -14.68 7.75
C ASN A 320 -4.23 -14.54 6.93
N GLY A 321 -5.25 -13.90 7.51
CA GLY A 321 -6.54 -13.70 6.85
C GLY A 321 -7.42 -14.95 6.77
N VAL A 322 -7.07 -16.04 7.45
CA VAL A 322 -7.89 -17.24 7.53
C VAL A 322 -8.37 -17.42 8.96
N ALA A 323 -9.69 -17.36 9.15
CA ALA A 323 -10.34 -17.64 10.42
C ALA A 323 -10.73 -19.11 10.50
N GLU A 324 -10.47 -19.74 11.65
CA GLU A 324 -10.84 -21.13 11.93
C GLU A 324 -11.46 -21.25 13.33
N TRP A 325 -12.47 -22.10 13.45
CA TRP A 325 -13.14 -22.39 14.72
C TRP A 325 -13.70 -23.82 14.77
N ASP A 326 -13.77 -24.38 15.97
CA ASP A 326 -14.34 -25.71 16.20
C ASP A 326 -15.88 -25.68 16.28
N SER A 327 -16.50 -26.83 16.06
CA SER A 327 -17.96 -27.02 16.22
C SER A 327 -18.45 -27.05 17.67
N GLY A 328 -17.57 -27.06 18.67
CA GLY A 328 -17.96 -27.21 20.08
C GLY A 328 -18.67 -28.53 20.34
N ASN A 329 -18.19 -29.63 19.75
CA ASN A 329 -18.87 -30.94 19.76
C ASN A 329 -20.24 -30.97 19.05
N GLY A 330 -20.49 -30.05 18.12
CA GLY A 330 -21.72 -29.99 17.31
C GLY A 330 -22.77 -28.97 17.77
N GLU A 331 -22.53 -28.30 18.89
CA GLU A 331 -23.35 -27.17 19.39
C GLU A 331 -23.30 -25.97 18.41
N PHE A 332 -22.18 -25.81 17.71
CA PHE A 332 -21.95 -24.78 16.71
C PHE A 332 -21.59 -25.40 15.35
N GLY A 333 -21.68 -24.60 14.29
CA GLY A 333 -21.14 -25.00 13.00
C GLY A 333 -19.63 -24.84 13.01
N GLY A 334 -18.85 -25.91 12.95
CA GLY A 334 -17.39 -25.81 12.78
C GLY A 334 -17.03 -25.39 11.36
N GLY A 335 -15.92 -24.66 11.19
CA GLY A 335 -15.53 -24.21 9.86
C GLY A 335 -14.35 -23.27 9.80
N SER A 336 -14.17 -22.71 8.60
CA SER A 336 -13.18 -21.69 8.29
C SER A 336 -13.77 -20.64 7.36
N ALA A 337 -13.28 -19.40 7.44
CA ALA A 337 -13.65 -18.32 6.54
C ALA A 337 -12.41 -17.51 6.12
N LEU A 338 -12.42 -17.02 4.89
CA LEU A 338 -11.46 -16.00 4.46
C LEU A 338 -11.94 -14.65 4.99
N ILE A 339 -11.05 -13.95 5.65
CA ILE A 339 -11.24 -12.61 6.16
C ILE A 339 -10.04 -11.74 5.74
N GLY A 340 -10.22 -10.43 5.74
CA GLY A 340 -9.22 -9.49 5.23
C GLY A 340 -9.41 -9.13 3.76
N GLU A 341 -9.34 -10.09 2.83
CA GLU A 341 -9.63 -9.79 1.41
C GLU A 341 -11.13 -9.57 1.16
N ASP A 342 -11.97 -10.40 1.77
CA ASP A 342 -13.43 -10.36 1.61
C ASP A 342 -14.13 -9.41 2.60
N GLY A 343 -13.38 -8.84 3.54
CA GLY A 343 -13.89 -7.97 4.60
C GLY A 343 -13.45 -8.41 6.00
N SER A 344 -13.87 -7.68 7.03
CA SER A 344 -13.56 -8.00 8.43
C SER A 344 -14.66 -8.83 9.12
N GLU A 345 -15.76 -9.14 8.42
CA GLU A 345 -16.86 -9.90 8.99
C GLU A 345 -16.42 -11.33 9.27
N LEU A 346 -16.49 -11.70 10.54
CA LEU A 346 -16.23 -13.03 11.02
C LEU A 346 -17.57 -13.74 11.26
N PRO A 347 -17.94 -14.71 10.40
CA PRO A 347 -19.16 -15.48 10.62
C PRO A 347 -18.99 -16.37 11.86
N MET A 348 -20.00 -16.37 12.73
CA MET A 348 -20.05 -17.23 13.92
C MET A 348 -21.30 -18.12 13.86
N PRO A 349 -21.34 -19.07 12.91
CA PRO A 349 -22.53 -19.87 12.65
C PRO A 349 -22.87 -20.80 13.83
N GLY A 350 -24.15 -20.85 14.19
CA GLY A 350 -24.66 -21.93 15.04
C GLY A 350 -24.84 -23.25 14.28
N SER A 351 -25.62 -24.16 14.86
CA SER A 351 -25.79 -25.52 14.35
C SER A 351 -26.93 -25.67 13.32
N VAL A 352 -27.91 -24.75 13.30
CA VAL A 352 -29.14 -24.87 12.49
C VAL A 352 -29.25 -23.74 11.46
N ASP A 353 -29.63 -24.08 10.23
CA ASP A 353 -29.81 -23.12 9.13
C ASP A 353 -31.05 -22.23 9.33
N SER A 354 -30.88 -20.92 9.16
CA SER A 354 -31.99 -19.97 8.97
C SER A 354 -31.94 -19.39 7.57
N PHE A 355 -33.00 -19.67 6.79
CA PHE A 355 -33.17 -19.09 5.46
C PHE A 355 -33.41 -17.58 5.54
N GLU A 356 -34.13 -17.11 6.56
CA GLU A 356 -34.46 -15.69 6.75
C GLU A 356 -33.22 -14.85 7.04
N LEU A 357 -32.32 -15.35 7.89
CA LEU A 357 -31.09 -14.67 8.25
C LEU A 357 -29.95 -14.92 7.25
N ASN A 358 -30.15 -15.82 6.28
CA ASN A 358 -29.13 -16.29 5.34
C ASN A 358 -27.83 -16.74 6.06
N THR A 359 -27.98 -17.37 7.23
CA THR A 359 -26.88 -17.86 8.06
C THR A 359 -27.41 -18.93 9.03
N LYS A 360 -26.52 -19.54 9.81
CA LYS A 360 -26.90 -20.46 10.88
C LYS A 360 -27.05 -19.75 12.21
N TYR A 361 -28.03 -20.18 13.00
CA TYR A 361 -28.28 -19.70 14.36
C TYR A 361 -27.97 -20.78 15.39
N VAL A 362 -27.68 -20.35 16.62
CA VAL A 362 -27.56 -21.21 17.80
C VAL A 362 -28.96 -21.42 18.37
N PRO A 363 -29.51 -22.65 18.32
CA PRO A 363 -30.84 -22.95 18.83
C PRO A 363 -31.02 -22.55 20.29
N ILE A 364 -32.20 -22.07 20.65
CA ILE A 364 -32.50 -21.62 22.02
C ILE A 364 -32.37 -22.76 23.04
N ASP A 365 -32.60 -24.01 22.62
CA ASP A 365 -32.43 -25.22 23.44
C ASP A 365 -30.96 -25.49 23.81
N ASP A 366 -30.02 -24.96 23.05
CA ASP A 366 -28.58 -25.10 23.29
C ASP A 366 -28.05 -24.00 24.25
N TRP A 367 -28.89 -23.04 24.66
CA TRP A 367 -28.46 -21.96 25.55
C TRP A 367 -28.44 -22.44 27.01
N ALA A 368 -27.42 -22.03 27.76
CA ALA A 368 -27.37 -22.31 29.19
C ALA A 368 -28.46 -21.55 29.99
N VAL A 369 -28.89 -20.39 29.49
CA VAL A 369 -30.01 -19.58 30.02
C VAL A 369 -30.76 -18.97 28.84
N SER A 370 -32.08 -19.16 28.79
CA SER A 370 -32.98 -18.72 27.71
C SER A 370 -34.23 -17.99 28.20
N ASP A 371 -34.16 -17.35 29.37
CA ASP A 371 -35.26 -16.59 29.95
C ASP A 371 -35.48 -15.24 29.24
N PHE A 372 -36.71 -14.72 29.28
CA PHE A 372 -37.00 -13.35 28.85
C PHE A 372 -36.23 -12.32 29.68
N GLY A 373 -35.87 -11.21 29.05
CA GLY A 373 -35.15 -10.10 29.63
C GLY A 373 -33.92 -9.71 28.82
N CYS A 374 -32.97 -9.06 29.49
CA CYS A 374 -31.86 -8.41 28.81
C CYS A 374 -30.62 -9.28 28.68
N TYR A 375 -30.14 -9.40 27.44
CA TYR A 375 -28.93 -10.09 27.04
C TYR A 375 -27.87 -9.10 26.58
N HIS A 376 -26.60 -9.46 26.76
CA HIS A 376 -25.49 -8.71 26.16
C HIS A 376 -24.48 -9.65 25.52
N PHE A 377 -23.99 -9.27 24.34
CA PHE A 377 -23.05 -10.02 23.54
C PHE A 377 -21.71 -9.29 23.54
N THR A 378 -20.71 -9.93 24.16
CA THR A 378 -19.35 -9.41 24.27
C THR A 378 -18.45 -10.17 23.31
N VAL A 379 -17.70 -9.43 22.50
CA VAL A 379 -16.63 -9.94 21.64
C VAL A 379 -15.32 -9.34 22.12
N GLU A 380 -14.33 -10.20 22.35
CA GLU A 380 -12.99 -9.85 22.81
C GLU A 380 -11.97 -10.36 21.80
N THR A 381 -11.13 -9.48 21.29
CA THR A 381 -10.04 -9.82 20.38
C THR A 381 -8.70 -9.58 21.07
N THR A 382 -7.79 -10.54 20.90
CA THR A 382 -6.44 -10.47 21.47
C THR A 382 -5.39 -10.76 20.42
N GLN A 383 -4.28 -10.05 20.55
CA GLN A 383 -3.07 -10.23 19.77
C GLN A 383 -1.87 -10.33 20.69
N VAL A 384 -0.78 -10.85 20.17
CA VAL A 384 0.49 -10.97 20.89
C VAL A 384 1.59 -10.16 20.20
N SER A 385 2.71 -10.00 20.88
CA SER A 385 3.89 -9.32 20.34
C SER A 385 4.30 -9.94 18.99
N PRO A 386 4.69 -9.11 18.00
CA PRO A 386 4.88 -7.66 18.06
C PRO A 386 3.64 -6.82 17.72
N TRP A 387 2.50 -7.45 17.39
CA TRP A 387 1.29 -6.74 16.95
C TRP A 387 0.57 -6.03 18.08
N SER A 388 0.67 -6.55 19.30
CA SER A 388 0.09 -5.95 20.50
C SER A 388 0.90 -6.33 21.73
N ASP A 389 0.68 -5.62 22.83
CA ASP A 389 1.21 -5.94 24.17
C ASP A 389 0.43 -7.04 24.89
N GLY A 390 -0.58 -7.63 24.25
CA GLY A 390 -1.50 -8.61 24.86
C GLY A 390 -2.77 -7.98 25.42
N SER A 391 -2.99 -6.68 25.19
CA SER A 391 -4.25 -6.02 25.52
C SER A 391 -5.45 -6.62 24.77
N ILE A 392 -6.61 -6.55 25.42
CA ILE A 392 -7.88 -6.99 24.85
C ILE A 392 -8.57 -5.78 24.23
N VAL A 393 -8.94 -5.88 22.96
CA VAL A 393 -9.89 -4.97 22.31
C VAL A 393 -11.27 -5.62 22.39
N SER A 394 -12.26 -4.92 22.94
CA SER A 394 -13.56 -5.54 23.24
C SER A 394 -14.73 -4.65 22.86
N HIS A 395 -15.84 -5.27 22.46
CA HIS A 395 -17.11 -4.60 22.21
C HIS A 395 -18.28 -5.38 22.80
N THR A 396 -19.25 -4.65 23.35
CA THR A 396 -20.48 -5.22 23.91
C THR A 396 -21.71 -4.60 23.26
N SER A 397 -22.60 -5.44 22.74
CA SER A 397 -23.95 -5.05 22.26
C SER A 397 -25.04 -5.62 23.16
N PHE A 398 -26.18 -4.94 23.25
CA PHE A 398 -27.27 -5.26 24.18
C PHE A 398 -28.56 -5.58 23.43
N TYR A 399 -29.33 -6.53 23.96
CA TYR A 399 -30.55 -7.05 23.35
C TYR A 399 -31.61 -7.33 24.40
N GLU A 400 -32.86 -6.99 24.11
CA GLU A 400 -34.02 -7.33 24.92
C GLU A 400 -34.78 -8.49 24.27
N TYR A 401 -34.98 -9.57 25.02
CA TYR A 401 -35.82 -10.70 24.64
C TYR A 401 -37.16 -10.61 25.37
N THR A 402 -38.25 -10.38 24.63
CA THR A 402 -39.59 -10.13 25.22
C THR A 402 -40.65 -11.03 24.61
N GLU A 403 -41.76 -11.17 25.33
CA GLU A 403 -43.01 -11.74 24.85
C GLU A 403 -44.11 -10.68 24.96
N GLU A 404 -44.76 -10.38 23.84
CA GLU A 404 -45.84 -9.41 23.73
C GLU A 404 -47.18 -10.12 23.44
N GLY A 405 -48.25 -9.70 24.09
CA GLY A 405 -49.60 -10.25 23.93
C GLY A 405 -50.27 -10.54 25.27
N ASP A 406 -51.49 -11.09 25.22
CA ASP A 406 -52.26 -11.44 26.42
C ASP A 406 -52.66 -12.91 26.34
N SER A 407 -51.86 -13.78 26.97
CA SER A 407 -52.24 -15.18 27.18
C SER A 407 -53.33 -15.23 28.25
N GLY A 408 -54.56 -14.91 27.83
CA GLY A 408 -55.72 -14.82 28.71
C GLY A 408 -55.84 -16.04 29.62
N THR A 409 -56.15 -15.81 30.91
CA THR A 409 -56.30 -16.90 31.89
C THR A 409 -57.78 -17.26 32.09
N GLY A 410 -58.13 -18.53 31.98
CA GLY A 410 -59.48 -19.05 32.28
C GLY A 410 -60.25 -19.50 31.04
N ASP A 411 -61.56 -19.21 30.98
CA ASP A 411 -62.46 -19.57 29.87
C ASP A 411 -62.36 -18.62 28.66
N ASP A 412 -61.47 -17.62 28.71
CA ASP A 412 -61.20 -16.69 27.61
C ASP A 412 -59.75 -16.92 27.16
N PRO A 413 -59.52 -17.72 26.10
CA PRO A 413 -58.19 -17.89 25.55
C PRO A 413 -57.84 -16.55 24.91
N GLY A 414 -57.02 -15.75 25.57
CA GLY A 414 -56.60 -14.46 25.04
C GLY A 414 -55.87 -14.59 23.70
N GLU A 415 -55.51 -13.46 23.11
CA GLU A 415 -54.83 -13.47 21.82
C GLU A 415 -53.44 -14.13 21.94
N PRO A 416 -53.02 -14.92 20.95
CA PRO A 416 -51.70 -15.55 20.94
C PRO A 416 -50.58 -14.51 21.09
N THR A 417 -49.54 -14.86 21.84
CA THR A 417 -48.40 -13.99 22.11
C THR A 417 -47.35 -14.08 21.00
N SER A 418 -46.47 -13.08 20.90
CA SER A 418 -45.35 -13.05 19.97
C SER A 418 -44.08 -12.66 20.69
N GLU A 419 -43.00 -13.40 20.45
CA GLU A 419 -41.70 -13.06 21.02
C GLU A 419 -40.89 -12.14 20.09
N SER A 420 -40.00 -11.35 20.68
CA SER A 420 -39.12 -10.46 19.91
C SER A 420 -37.70 -10.41 20.47
N TRP A 421 -36.73 -10.23 19.57
CA TRP A 421 -35.32 -10.01 19.88
C TRP A 421 -34.89 -8.65 19.35
N THR A 422 -34.74 -7.67 20.25
CA THR A 422 -34.56 -6.27 19.85
C THR A 422 -33.24 -5.72 20.37
N LYS A 423 -32.43 -5.12 19.49
CA LYS A 423 -31.19 -4.42 19.88
C LYS A 423 -31.53 -3.16 20.70
N VAL A 424 -30.90 -3.01 21.86
CA VAL A 424 -31.08 -1.87 22.76
C VAL A 424 -29.72 -1.23 23.07
N THR A 425 -29.73 -0.02 23.65
CA THR A 425 -28.49 0.71 23.98
C THR A 425 -27.82 0.21 25.26
N SER A 426 -28.58 -0.45 26.15
CA SER A 426 -28.11 -0.94 27.44
C SER A 426 -29.09 -1.93 28.05
N CYS A 427 -28.54 -2.90 28.78
CA CYS A 427 -29.18 -3.52 29.95
C CYS A 427 -28.85 -2.69 31.21
#